data_AF-A0A7J9WLR2-F1
#
_entry.id   AF-A0A7J9WLR2-F1
#
_cell.length_a   1.000
_cell.length_b   1.000
_cell.length_c   1.000
_cell.angle_alpha   90.00
_cell.angle_beta   90.00
_cell.angle_gamma   90.00
#
_symmetry.space_group_name_H-M   'P 1'
#
loop_
_entity.id
_entity.type
_entity.pdbx_description
1 polymer ?
#
loop_
_entity_poly.entity_id
_entity_poly.type
_entity_poly.pdbx_seq_one_letter_code
_entity_poly.pdbx_strand_id
1 'polypeptide(L)'
;MTVVDVGGTVIFTIRTVSELPKPLLRLDPATESAEIPVEISASRCDAHALTESKKSFVFPMWVSLGEAPEQYLEIEPEGDSRRLLEQLLDECRPAG
;
A
#
# COMPACT_ATOMS: atom_id res chain seq x y z
N MET A 1 17.79 2.39 6.88
CA MET A 1 16.95 2.45 5.66
C MET A 1 15.92 3.56 5.85
N THR A 2 15.47 4.22 4.78
CA THR A 2 14.40 5.20 4.84
C THR A 2 13.25 4.74 3.96
N VAL A 3 12.04 4.68 4.49
CA VAL A 3 10.80 4.54 3.70
C VAL A 3 10.31 5.95 3.40
N VAL A 4 10.34 6.32 2.13
CA VAL A 4 9.99 7.67 1.67
C VAL A 4 8.48 7.82 1.57
N ASP A 5 7.82 6.88 0.92
CA ASP A 5 6.39 6.91 0.66
C ASP A 5 5.81 5.51 0.37
N VAL A 6 4.49 5.38 0.49
CA VAL A 6 3.70 4.20 0.07
C VAL A 6 2.50 4.69 -0.72
N GLY A 7 2.22 4.04 -1.85
CA GLY A 7 1.13 4.43 -2.74
C GLY A 7 0.01 3.40 -2.81
N GLY A 8 -1.15 3.85 -3.28
CA GLY A 8 -2.28 2.98 -3.57
C GLY A 8 -2.16 2.26 -4.92
N THR A 9 -3.19 1.50 -5.25
CA THR A 9 -3.40 0.88 -6.57
C THR A 9 -4.56 1.56 -7.29
N VAL A 10 -4.91 1.06 -8.48
CA VAL A 10 -6.09 1.54 -9.22
C VAL A 10 -7.38 1.39 -8.38
N ILE A 11 -7.44 0.36 -7.54
CA ILE A 11 -8.63 0.00 -6.75
C ILE A 11 -8.55 0.58 -5.34
N PHE A 12 -7.38 0.50 -4.71
CA PHE A 12 -7.20 0.83 -3.30
C PHE A 12 -6.44 2.14 -3.13
N THR A 13 -6.98 3.04 -2.31
CA THR A 13 -6.22 4.17 -1.79
C THR A 13 -5.58 3.79 -0.46
N ILE A 14 -4.31 4.18 -0.28
CA ILE A 14 -3.61 4.11 1.00
C ILE A 14 -3.50 5.52 1.58
N ARG A 15 -3.74 5.65 2.89
CA ARG A 15 -3.47 6.85 3.68
C ARG A 15 -2.67 6.47 4.91
N THR A 16 -1.68 7.28 5.28
CA THR A 16 -1.01 7.10 6.57
C THR A 16 -1.88 7.64 7.69
N VAL A 17 -1.95 6.90 8.80
CA VAL A 17 -2.70 7.36 9.97
C VAL A 17 -2.00 8.61 10.51
N SER A 18 -2.72 9.73 10.61
CA SER A 18 -2.21 11.04 11.07
C SER A 18 -1.37 11.87 10.08
N GLU A 19 -1.50 11.66 8.76
CA GLU A 19 -0.80 12.46 7.73
C GLU A 19 0.71 12.59 7.99
N LEU A 20 1.35 11.45 8.28
CA LEU A 20 2.78 11.42 8.61
C LEU A 20 3.60 12.19 7.57
N PRO A 21 4.46 13.14 7.98
CA PRO A 21 5.30 13.89 7.05
C PRO A 21 6.27 12.93 6.36
N LYS A 22 6.62 13.24 5.11
CA LYS A 22 7.66 12.49 4.40
C LYS A 22 9.05 12.85 4.92
N PRO A 23 9.98 11.89 5.05
CA PRO A 23 9.82 10.45 4.77
C PRO A 23 8.96 9.75 5.85
N LEU A 24 8.16 8.76 5.44
CA LEU A 24 7.23 8.07 6.33
C LEU A 24 7.90 7.36 7.51
N LEU A 25 9.12 6.85 7.32
CA LEU A 25 9.86 6.16 8.36
C LEU A 25 11.36 6.20 8.09
N ARG A 26 12.16 6.38 9.14
CA ARG A 26 13.59 6.09 9.13
C ARG A 26 13.86 4.92 10.07
N LEU A 27 14.41 3.85 9.52
CA LEU A 27 14.84 2.67 10.27
C LEU A 27 16.33 2.81 10.60
N ASP A 28 16.64 2.94 11.89
CA ASP A 28 18.00 2.99 12.40
C ASP A 28 18.72 1.64 12.19
N PRO A 29 20.06 1.62 12.00
CA PRO A 29 20.80 0.38 11.79
C PRO A 29 20.71 -0.63 12.94
N ALA A 30 20.42 -0.16 14.16
CA ALA A 30 20.25 -1.00 15.35
C ALA A 30 18.81 -1.49 15.53
N THR A 31 17.87 -1.03 14.71
CA THR A 31 16.45 -1.40 14.78
C THR A 31 16.15 -2.47 13.74
N GLU A 32 15.71 -3.63 14.21
CA GLU A 32 15.43 -4.79 13.35
C GLU A 32 14.15 -4.59 12.52
N SER A 33 13.12 -3.97 13.10
CA SER A 33 11.85 -3.71 12.43
C SER A 33 11.17 -2.43 12.96
N ALA A 34 10.31 -1.85 12.13
CA ALA A 34 9.42 -0.77 12.50
C ALA A 34 8.16 -0.83 11.63
N GLU A 35 7.09 -0.18 12.08
CA GLU A 35 5.77 -0.24 11.48
C GLU A 35 5.29 1.15 11.05
N ILE A 36 4.56 1.21 9.95
CA ILE A 36 3.87 2.43 9.48
C ILE A 36 2.37 2.11 9.50
N PRO A 37 1.57 2.75 10.38
CA PRO A 37 0.13 2.54 10.39
C PRO A 37 -0.50 3.19 9.14
N VAL A 38 -1.28 2.39 8.42
CA VAL A 38 -2.01 2.83 7.21
C VAL A 38 -3.48 2.45 7.25
N GLU A 39 -4.30 3.27 6.63
CA GLU A 39 -5.69 2.98 6.30
C GLU A 39 -5.80 2.69 4.80
N ILE A 40 -6.50 1.61 4.47
CA ILE A 40 -6.74 1.20 3.08
C ILE A 40 -8.25 1.20 2.81
N SER A 41 -8.65 1.83 1.71
CA SER A 41 -10.06 1.88 1.27
C SER A 41 -10.17 1.49 -0.20
N ALA A 42 -11.17 0.70 -0.57
CA ALA A 42 -11.55 0.50 -1.97
C ALA A 42 -12.20 1.78 -2.52
N SER A 43 -11.42 2.60 -3.22
CA SER A 43 -11.85 3.93 -3.67
C SER A 43 -12.45 3.92 -5.07
N ARG A 44 -12.27 2.84 -5.84
CA ARG A 44 -12.86 2.67 -7.17
C ARG A 44 -13.50 1.29 -7.35
N CYS A 45 -14.83 1.30 -7.34
CA CYS A 45 -15.66 0.11 -7.54
C CYS A 45 -16.38 0.09 -8.90
N ASP A 46 -16.06 1.00 -9.82
CA ASP A 46 -16.69 1.01 -11.14
C ASP A 46 -16.21 -0.15 -12.03
N ALA A 47 -17.11 -0.64 -12.89
CA ALA A 47 -16.86 -1.83 -13.72
C ALA A 47 -15.59 -1.72 -14.59
N HIS A 48 -15.26 -0.50 -15.05
CA HIS A 48 -14.07 -0.25 -15.85
C HIS A 48 -12.79 -0.48 -15.02
N ALA A 49 -12.68 0.14 -13.83
CA ALA A 49 -11.55 -0.07 -12.92
C ALA A 49 -11.40 -1.54 -12.51
N LEU A 50 -12.51 -2.22 -12.19
CA LEU A 50 -12.50 -3.63 -11.76
C LEU A 50 -12.06 -4.58 -12.87
N THR A 51 -12.39 -4.29 -14.13
CA THR A 51 -12.03 -5.16 -15.28
C THR A 51 -10.57 -4.97 -15.70
N GLU A 52 -10.05 -3.73 -15.62
CA GLU A 52 -8.70 -3.41 -16.10
C GLU A 52 -7.59 -3.60 -15.06
N SER A 53 -7.94 -3.69 -13.77
CA SER A 53 -6.95 -3.83 -12.72
C SER A 53 -6.28 -5.21 -12.70
N LYS A 54 -5.06 -5.29 -13.24
CA LYS A 54 -4.22 -6.50 -13.27
C LYS A 54 -3.35 -6.68 -12.02
N LYS A 55 -3.07 -5.58 -11.32
CA LYS A 55 -2.18 -5.50 -10.14
C LYS A 55 -2.91 -4.89 -8.95
N SER A 56 -4.16 -5.29 -8.72
CA SER A 56 -5.04 -4.68 -7.70
C SER A 56 -4.42 -4.67 -6.30
N PHE A 57 -3.56 -5.63 -6.00
CA PHE A 57 -2.97 -5.83 -4.68
C PHE A 57 -1.44 -5.64 -4.66
N VAL A 58 -0.88 -5.05 -5.72
CA VAL A 58 0.56 -4.78 -5.78
C VAL A 58 0.76 -3.30 -5.47
N PHE A 59 1.17 -3.02 -4.23
CA PHE A 59 1.29 -1.66 -3.73
C PHE A 59 2.71 -1.13 -3.97
N PRO A 60 2.85 0.07 -4.54
CA PRO A 60 4.15 0.71 -4.71
C PRO A 60 4.67 1.23 -3.36
N MET A 61 5.95 1.01 -3.10
CA MET A 61 6.69 1.61 -1.99
C MET A 61 7.98 2.22 -2.51
N TRP A 62 8.35 3.36 -1.93
CA TRP A 62 9.59 4.06 -2.26
C TRP A 62 10.54 4.05 -1.06
N VAL A 63 11.77 3.60 -1.27
CA VAL A 63 12.77 3.48 -0.20
C VAL A 63 14.12 4.05 -0.62
N SER A 64 14.93 4.48 0.34
CA SER A 64 16.33 4.84 0.14
C SER A 64 17.24 4.14 1.16
N LEU A 65 18.43 3.75 0.71
CA LEU A 65 19.46 3.13 1.54
C LEU A 65 20.65 4.09 1.66
N GLY A 66 20.71 4.81 2.79
CA GLY A 66 21.74 5.82 3.02
C GLY A 66 21.60 6.99 2.05
N GLU A 67 22.64 7.26 1.28
CA GLU A 67 22.65 8.32 0.25
C GLU A 67 22.30 7.79 -1.15
N ALA A 68 21.94 6.52 -1.28
CA ALA A 68 21.54 5.95 -2.55
C ALA A 68 20.24 6.58 -3.08
N PRO A 69 20.08 6.70 -4.41
CA PRO A 69 18.83 7.14 -5.01
C PRO A 69 17.64 6.29 -4.56
N GLU A 70 16.49 6.94 -4.45
CA GLU A 70 15.22 6.28 -4.14
C GLU A 70 14.93 5.12 -5.11
N GLN A 71 14.52 3.99 -4.55
CA GLN A 71 14.18 2.77 -5.26
C GLN A 71 12.70 2.51 -5.12
N TYR A 72 12.09 2.08 -6.23
CA TYR A 72 10.71 1.62 -6.29
C TYR A 72 10.65 0.12 -6.00
N LEU A 73 9.76 -0.26 -5.08
CA LEU A 73 9.49 -1.64 -4.70
C LEU A 73 8.00 -1.93 -4.87
N GLU A 74 7.70 -3.17 -5.24
CA GLU A 74 6.34 -3.71 -5.29
C GLU A 74 6.12 -4.57 -4.05
N ILE A 75 5.09 -4.27 -3.28
CA ILE A 75 4.74 -4.97 -2.05
C ILE A 75 3.38 -5.64 -2.26
N GLU A 76 3.34 -6.95 -2.03
CA GLU A 76 2.11 -7.74 -2.08
C GLU A 76 1.71 -8.13 -0.66
N PRO A 77 0.46 -7.88 -0.25
CA PRO A 77 -0.05 -8.35 1.02
C PRO A 77 -0.17 -9.87 0.97
N GLU A 78 0.15 -10.51 2.08
CA GLU A 78 0.05 -11.96 2.25
C GLU A 78 -0.94 -12.31 3.37
N GLY A 79 -1.31 -13.59 3.45
CA GLY A 79 -2.10 -14.14 4.55
C GLY A 79 -3.40 -13.37 4.83
N ASP A 80 -3.56 -12.91 6.07
CA ASP A 80 -4.79 -12.26 6.54
C ASP A 80 -5.02 -10.91 5.88
N SER A 81 -3.96 -10.11 5.71
CA SER A 81 -4.04 -8.81 5.04
C SER A 81 -4.51 -8.97 3.60
N ARG A 82 -4.06 -10.03 2.91
CA ARG A 82 -4.54 -10.34 1.56
C ARG A 82 -6.03 -10.66 1.55
N ARG A 83 -6.48 -11.53 2.45
CA ARG A 83 -7.89 -11.95 2.56
C ARG A 83 -8.82 -10.77 2.90
N LEU A 84 -8.38 -9.87 3.76
CA LEU A 84 -9.15 -8.67 4.12
C LEU A 84 -9.32 -7.72 2.92
N LEU A 85 -8.28 -7.53 2.11
CA LEU A 85 -8.38 -6.71 0.90
C LEU A 85 -9.26 -7.35 -0.18
N GLU A 86 -9.28 -8.68 -0.27
CA GLU A 86 -10.21 -9.41 -1.14
C GLU A 86 -11.66 -9.20 -0.70
N GLN A 87 -11.94 -9.28 0.60
CA GLN A 87 -13.27 -8.99 1.15
C GLN A 87 -13.70 -7.55 0.86
N LEU A 88 -12.80 -6.59 1.07
CA LEU A 88 -13.06 -5.18 0.77
C LEU A 88 -13.34 -4.95 -0.72
N LEU A 89 -12.71 -5.73 -1.60
CA LEU A 89 -12.99 -5.69 -3.04
C LEU A 89 -14.33 -6.35 -3.39
N ASP A 90 -14.71 -7.43 -2.71
CA ASP A 90 -15.99 -8.09 -2.94
C ASP A 90 -17.17 -7.22 -2.52
N GLU A 91 -17.01 -6.34 -1.52
CA GLU A 91 -18.02 -5.32 -1.18
C GLU A 91 -18.31 -4.33 -2.32
N CYS A 92 -17.37 -4.15 -3.28
CA CYS A 92 -17.62 -3.36 -4.48
C CYS A 92 -18.60 -4.02 -5.46
N ARG A 93 -18.85 -5.33 -5.36
CA ARG A 93 -19.74 -6.06 -6.27
C ARG A 93 -21.16 -6.00 -5.71
N PRO A 94 -22.16 -5.53 -6.47
CA PRO A 94 -23.54 -5.60 -6.01
C PRO A 94 -23.92 -7.06 -5.77
N ALA A 95 -24.65 -7.33 -4.68
CA ALA A 95 -25.28 -8.63 -4.48
C ALA A 95 -26.11 -8.95 -5.74
N GLY A 96 -25.84 -10.13 -6.32
CA GLY A 96 -26.41 -10.55 -7.61
C GLY A 96 -27.93 -10.47 -7.69
#